data_AF-A0A6B9IR02-F1
#
_entry.id   AF-A0A6B9IR02-F1
#
_cell.length_a   1.000
_cell.length_b   1.000
_cell.length_c   1.000
_cell.angle_alpha   90.00
_cell.angle_beta   90.00
_cell.angle_gamma   90.00
#
_symmetry.space_group_name_H-M   'P 1'
#
loop_
_entity.id
_entity.type
_entity.pdbx_description
1 polymer ?
#
loop_
_entity_poly.entity_id
_entity_poly.type
_entity_poly.pdbx_seq_one_letter_code
_entity_poly.pdbx_strand_id
1 'polypeptide(L)'
;MKKNMLKSMMYKLLINKINNMMLLKNNNIMINKLNNNTNNLQKYNNNNDNMYNIYKFNNNNLLNLLLKNNMISNMLMKYFNSLLRGNSLKFINNFKNIKYIISKPMFKDTNNKLNMILFIYNKYYNNINNNNINNNILLMRMIDNIYNNNNNNNINKMLTKLYNKNVTIEPIMLKYDYFNNNMFSNNISYNMTTFNTYKNEYTTMLNNNMTLLDRISIILNNNKYKNLIINMLNNNLMYNMSGSNNNNINIKEYLNLNNTMYNLLNNKYIIGYSFKFTGKLAKSLSTARKLKYIKYKGSLKHNTLDNKSATRILFNLNNYKSNISISNTNNINKNGKYNVNIKLGHI
;
A
#
# COMPACT_ATOMS: atom_id res chain seq x y z
N MET A 1 18.91 -52.65 46.18
CA MET A 1 17.48 -52.25 46.15
C MET A 1 17.24 -50.73 46.30
N LYS A 2 17.68 -50.07 47.39
CA LYS A 2 17.42 -48.61 47.61
C LYS A 2 17.84 -47.69 46.45
N LYS A 3 19.01 -47.92 45.83
CA LYS A 3 19.50 -47.16 44.66
C LYS A 3 18.57 -47.27 43.44
N ASN A 4 18.01 -48.45 43.17
CA ASN A 4 17.09 -48.67 42.05
C ASN A 4 15.74 -48.01 42.32
N MET A 5 15.29 -48.01 43.59
CA MET A 5 14.09 -47.32 44.02
C MET A 5 14.22 -45.80 43.85
N LEU A 6 15.36 -45.21 44.24
CA LEU A 6 15.66 -43.79 44.03
C LEU A 6 15.72 -43.42 42.54
N LYS A 7 16.36 -44.25 41.71
CA LYS A 7 16.34 -44.07 40.24
C LYS A 7 14.92 -44.09 39.68
N SER A 8 14.07 -45.01 40.14
CA SER A 8 12.67 -45.08 39.71
C SER A 8 11.84 -43.87 40.14
N MET A 9 12.12 -43.32 41.32
CA MET A 9 11.47 -42.10 41.82
C MET A 9 11.90 -40.86 41.03
N MET A 10 13.20 -40.71 40.75
CA MET A 10 13.69 -39.65 39.86
C MET A 10 13.06 -39.74 38.47
N TYR A 11 12.94 -40.94 37.91
CA TYR A 11 12.33 -41.14 36.60
C TYR A 11 10.85 -40.71 36.58
N LYS A 12 10.07 -41.08 37.61
CA LYS A 12 8.67 -40.62 37.76
C LYS A 12 8.57 -39.09 37.91
N LEU A 13 9.47 -38.47 38.68
CA LEU A 13 9.49 -37.01 38.84
C LEU A 13 9.83 -36.28 37.54
N LEU A 14 10.77 -36.82 36.75
CA LEU A 14 11.11 -36.29 35.42
C LEU A 14 9.93 -36.41 34.45
N ILE A 15 9.24 -37.56 34.43
CA ILE A 15 8.03 -37.74 33.61
C ILE A 15 6.94 -36.74 34.01
N ASN A 16 6.68 -36.57 35.30
CA ASN A 16 5.68 -35.60 35.76
C ASN A 16 6.05 -34.16 35.36
N LYS A 17 7.33 -33.80 35.43
CA LYS A 17 7.82 -32.50 34.96
C LYS A 17 7.59 -32.31 33.45
N ILE A 18 7.92 -33.32 32.65
CA ILE A 18 7.70 -33.31 31.18
C ILE A 18 6.20 -33.21 30.85
N ASN A 19 5.36 -33.98 31.55
CA ASN A 19 3.91 -33.96 31.34
C ASN A 19 3.31 -32.59 31.69
N ASN A 20 3.73 -31.96 32.79
CA ASN A 20 3.31 -30.61 33.14
C ASN A 20 3.76 -29.57 32.10
N MET A 21 4.98 -29.69 31.56
CA MET A 21 5.45 -28.83 30.46
C MET A 21 4.62 -29.00 29.17
N MET A 22 4.27 -30.24 28.81
CA MET A 22 3.42 -30.56 27.65
C MET A 22 1.99 -30.03 27.83
N LEU A 23 1.41 -30.16 29.04
CA LEU A 23 0.10 -29.63 29.37
C LEU A 23 0.05 -28.10 29.30
N LEU A 24 1.07 -27.40 29.80
CA LEU A 24 1.19 -25.95 29.69
C LEU A 24 1.39 -25.50 28.22
N LYS A 25 2.07 -26.30 27.39
CA LYS A 25 2.20 -26.05 25.96
C LYS A 25 0.85 -26.17 25.22
N ASN A 26 0.03 -27.16 25.58
CA ASN A 26 -1.30 -27.37 24.99
C ASN A 26 -2.35 -26.38 25.53
N ASN A 27 -2.29 -26.04 26.82
CA ASN A 27 -3.15 -25.04 27.46
C ASN A 27 -2.68 -23.61 27.23
N ASN A 28 -1.55 -23.39 26.57
CA ASN A 28 -1.14 -22.07 26.11
C ASN A 28 -2.06 -21.64 24.97
N ILE A 29 -3.22 -21.13 25.38
CA ILE A 29 -4.18 -20.34 24.62
C ILE A 29 -3.46 -19.28 23.78
N MET A 30 -2.26 -18.83 24.19
CA MET A 30 -1.38 -17.95 23.42
C MET A 30 -0.86 -18.57 22.11
N ILE A 31 -0.41 -19.83 22.08
CA ILE A 31 0.08 -20.48 20.83
C ILE A 31 -1.10 -20.72 19.88
N ASN A 32 -2.24 -21.16 20.39
CA ASN A 32 -3.45 -21.35 19.58
C ASN A 32 -4.09 -20.02 19.15
N LYS A 33 -4.02 -18.96 19.97
CA LYS A 33 -4.40 -17.59 19.56
C LYS A 33 -3.42 -17.01 18.56
N LEU A 34 -2.12 -17.27 18.64
CA LEU A 34 -1.13 -16.82 17.64
C LEU A 34 -1.24 -17.58 16.32
N ASN A 35 -1.61 -18.87 16.37
CA ASN A 35 -1.88 -19.67 15.18
C ASN A 35 -3.21 -19.25 14.49
N ASN A 36 -4.20 -18.78 15.25
CA ASN A 36 -5.54 -18.47 14.72
C ASN A 36 -5.82 -16.97 14.50
N ASN A 37 -5.16 -16.05 15.21
CA ASN A 37 -5.32 -14.61 15.00
C ASN A 37 -4.28 -14.12 14.01
N THR A 38 -4.74 -13.72 12.82
CA THR A 38 -3.90 -13.04 11.85
C THR A 38 -3.43 -11.69 12.41
N ASN A 39 -2.11 -11.47 12.40
CA ASN A 39 -1.54 -10.18 12.76
C ASN A 39 -2.10 -9.08 11.86
N ASN A 40 -2.21 -7.84 12.37
CA ASN A 40 -2.70 -6.70 11.59
C ASN A 40 -1.91 -6.44 10.29
N LEU A 41 -0.67 -6.93 10.18
CA LEU A 41 0.16 -6.86 8.96
C LEU A 41 -0.26 -7.87 7.88
N GLN A 42 -0.89 -8.97 8.29
CA GLN A 42 -1.38 -10.04 7.42
C GLN A 42 -2.89 -9.91 7.18
N LYS A 43 -3.63 -9.37 8.15
CA LYS A 43 -5.06 -9.15 8.05
C LYS A 43 -5.33 -7.99 7.09
N TYR A 44 -6.15 -8.25 6.08
CA TYR A 44 -6.66 -7.19 5.23
C TYR A 44 -7.56 -6.26 6.06
N ASN A 45 -7.29 -4.95 5.99
CA ASN A 45 -8.08 -3.95 6.70
C ASN A 45 -9.17 -3.42 5.79
N ASN A 46 -10.41 -3.87 6.00
CA ASN A 46 -11.58 -3.44 5.23
C ASN A 46 -11.83 -1.92 5.33
N ASN A 47 -11.33 -1.25 6.38
CA ASN A 47 -11.41 0.21 6.44
C ASN A 47 -10.66 0.86 5.29
N ASN A 48 -9.68 0.22 4.66
CA ASN A 48 -8.97 0.79 3.51
C ASN A 48 -9.70 0.57 2.18
N ASP A 49 -10.83 -0.16 2.15
CA ASP A 49 -11.64 -0.31 0.93
C ASP A 49 -12.30 1.00 0.51
N ASN A 50 -12.69 1.81 1.49
CA ASN A 50 -13.37 3.06 1.26
C ASN A 50 -12.37 4.22 1.26
N MET A 51 -12.59 5.17 0.34
CA MET A 51 -11.86 6.44 0.36
C MET A 51 -12.31 7.34 1.51
N TYR A 52 -13.52 7.12 2.02
CA TYR A 52 -14.12 7.89 3.11
C TYR A 52 -14.39 6.96 4.29
N ASN A 53 -13.49 7.01 5.27
CA ASN A 53 -13.59 6.21 6.49
C ASN A 53 -14.28 7.06 7.53
N ILE A 54 -15.60 7.02 7.49
CA ILE A 54 -16.45 7.76 8.41
C ILE A 54 -17.61 6.90 8.87
N TYR A 55 -17.93 7.05 10.14
CA TYR A 55 -19.20 6.64 10.70
C TYR A 55 -19.79 7.82 11.47
N LYS A 56 -21.07 8.13 11.23
CA LYS A 56 -21.83 9.10 12.00
C LYS A 56 -23.13 8.45 12.45
N PHE A 57 -23.50 8.66 13.71
CA PHE A 57 -24.80 8.22 14.22
C PHE A 57 -25.95 8.98 13.53
N ASN A 58 -25.76 10.27 13.25
CA ASN A 58 -26.73 11.08 12.51
C ASN A 58 -26.31 11.23 11.03
N ASN A 59 -27.13 10.69 10.13
CA ASN A 59 -26.88 10.65 8.69
C ASN A 59 -27.19 11.97 7.96
N ASN A 60 -27.90 12.92 8.58
CA ASN A 60 -28.41 14.13 7.91
C ASN A 60 -27.31 14.97 7.24
N ASN A 61 -26.08 14.93 7.77
CA ASN A 61 -24.93 15.66 7.23
C ASN A 61 -23.89 14.79 6.50
N LEU A 62 -24.17 13.51 6.29
CA LEU A 62 -23.20 12.59 5.66
C LEU A 62 -23.00 12.94 4.17
N LEU A 63 -24.08 13.20 3.44
CA LEU A 63 -24.00 13.52 2.01
C LEU A 63 -23.24 14.83 1.75
N ASN A 64 -23.55 15.88 2.53
CA ASN A 64 -22.85 17.16 2.46
C ASN A 64 -21.35 17.01 2.74
N LEU A 65 -20.99 16.16 3.70
CA LEU A 65 -19.60 15.87 4.00
C LEU A 65 -18.89 15.13 2.85
N LEU A 66 -19.56 14.17 2.20
CA LEU A 66 -19.01 13.46 1.04
C LEU A 66 -18.79 14.41 -0.14
N LEU A 67 -19.75 15.31 -0.43
CA LEU A 67 -19.60 16.34 -1.47
C LEU A 67 -18.41 17.25 -1.17
N LYS A 68 -18.30 17.70 0.09
CA LYS A 68 -17.19 18.52 0.54
C LYS A 68 -15.84 17.80 0.40
N ASN A 69 -15.75 16.54 0.79
CA ASN A 69 -14.52 15.75 0.62
C ASN A 69 -14.15 15.58 -0.86
N ASN A 70 -15.13 15.37 -1.76
CA ASN A 70 -14.90 15.33 -3.21
C ASN A 70 -14.33 16.65 -3.75
N MET A 71 -14.86 17.80 -3.31
CA MET A 71 -14.35 19.11 -3.70
C MET A 71 -12.90 19.32 -3.25
N ILE A 72 -12.60 18.95 -2.00
CA ILE A 72 -11.24 19.08 -1.44
C ILE A 72 -10.27 18.12 -2.11
N SER A 73 -10.70 16.90 -2.43
CA SER A 73 -9.92 15.97 -3.26
C SER A 73 -9.52 16.62 -4.59
N ASN A 74 -10.46 17.24 -5.30
CA ASN A 74 -10.18 17.92 -6.57
C ASN A 74 -9.25 19.14 -6.39
N MET A 75 -9.43 19.91 -5.30
CA MET A 75 -8.55 21.02 -4.97
C MET A 75 -7.11 20.56 -4.74
N LEU A 76 -6.90 19.54 -3.91
CA LEU A 76 -5.58 18.97 -3.64
C LEU A 76 -4.95 18.39 -4.91
N MET A 77 -5.73 17.70 -5.73
CA MET A 77 -5.26 17.21 -7.03
C MET A 77 -4.77 18.34 -7.93
N LYS A 78 -5.49 19.46 -7.99
CA LYS A 78 -5.05 20.63 -8.77
C LYS A 78 -3.82 21.30 -8.16
N TYR A 79 -3.76 21.41 -6.84
CA TYR A 79 -2.65 22.00 -6.10
C TYR A 79 -1.33 21.27 -6.38
N PHE A 80 -1.30 19.95 -6.23
CA PHE A 80 -0.07 19.18 -6.48
C PHE A 80 0.26 19.03 -7.98
N ASN A 81 -0.75 19.04 -8.87
CA ASN A 81 -0.51 19.00 -10.31
C ASN A 81 -0.06 20.36 -10.90
N SER A 82 0.00 21.44 -10.12
CA SER A 82 0.29 22.77 -10.64
C SER A 82 1.70 22.86 -11.23
N LEU A 83 1.81 23.46 -12.42
CA LEU A 83 3.10 23.76 -13.04
C LEU A 83 3.66 25.04 -12.43
N LEU A 84 4.94 25.02 -12.03
CA LEU A 84 5.64 26.27 -11.73
C LEU A 84 5.85 27.06 -13.02
N ARG A 85 5.29 28.26 -13.07
CA ARG A 85 5.65 29.28 -14.06
C ARG A 85 6.66 30.21 -13.40
N GLY A 86 7.92 30.20 -13.85
CA GLY A 86 8.91 31.15 -13.37
C GLY A 86 8.63 32.54 -13.93
N ASN A 87 8.60 33.56 -13.05
CA ASN A 87 8.31 34.95 -13.41
C ASN A 87 9.53 35.72 -13.96
N SER A 88 10.68 35.09 -14.16
CA SER A 88 11.86 35.76 -14.72
C SER A 88 11.94 35.59 -16.24
N LEU A 89 11.86 36.71 -16.97
CA LEU A 89 11.92 36.83 -18.44
C LEU A 89 13.15 36.14 -19.09
N LYS A 90 14.19 35.81 -18.33
CA LYS A 90 15.40 35.12 -18.81
C LYS A 90 15.33 33.57 -18.81
N PHE A 91 14.27 32.97 -18.28
CA PHE A 91 14.16 31.51 -18.10
C PHE A 91 13.03 30.84 -18.90
N ILE A 92 12.43 31.55 -19.85
CA ILE A 92 11.20 31.13 -20.55
C ILE A 92 11.35 29.81 -21.33
N ASN A 93 12.56 29.44 -21.77
CA ASN A 93 12.74 28.31 -22.69
C ASN A 93 13.12 26.97 -22.05
N ASN A 94 13.42 26.90 -20.74
CA ASN A 94 14.00 25.70 -20.12
C ASN A 94 13.27 25.14 -18.89
N PHE A 95 12.04 25.56 -18.60
CA PHE A 95 11.28 24.95 -17.51
C PHE A 95 10.87 23.52 -17.88
N LYS A 96 11.67 22.54 -17.40
CA LYS A 96 11.19 21.18 -17.22
C LYS A 96 10.04 21.24 -16.22
N ASN A 97 8.84 21.06 -16.73
CA ASN A 97 7.57 21.00 -16.01
C ASN A 97 7.64 20.00 -14.85
N ILE A 98 8.02 20.42 -13.63
CA ILE A 98 7.91 19.55 -12.46
C ILE A 98 6.43 19.29 -12.24
N LYS A 99 6.01 18.04 -12.39
CA LYS A 99 4.63 17.61 -12.25
C LYS A 99 4.57 16.46 -11.26
N TYR A 100 3.96 16.74 -10.11
CA TYR A 100 3.59 15.71 -9.16
C TYR A 100 2.24 15.12 -9.56
N ILE A 101 2.18 13.81 -9.68
CA ILE A 101 0.93 13.07 -9.85
C ILE A 101 0.53 12.59 -8.47
N ILE A 102 -0.73 12.83 -8.07
CA ILE A 102 -1.24 12.36 -6.77
C ILE A 102 -2.32 11.31 -6.94
N SER A 103 -2.47 10.45 -5.94
CA SER A 103 -3.66 9.60 -5.81
C SER A 103 -4.86 10.42 -5.34
N LYS A 104 -6.07 9.87 -5.48
CA LYS A 104 -7.22 10.38 -4.71
C LYS A 104 -6.89 10.27 -3.21
N PRO A 105 -7.11 11.32 -2.41
CA PRO A 105 -6.88 11.28 -0.97
C PRO A 105 -7.89 10.35 -0.28
N MET A 106 -7.41 9.61 0.71
CA MET A 106 -8.21 8.82 1.64
C MET A 106 -8.47 9.66 2.90
N PHE A 107 -9.72 9.76 3.31
CA PHE A 107 -10.15 10.54 4.46
C PHE A 107 -10.44 9.61 5.62
N LYS A 108 -9.65 9.73 6.70
CA LYS A 108 -9.87 9.03 7.97
C LYS A 108 -10.50 10.01 8.95
N ASP A 109 -11.81 9.87 9.11
CA ASP A 109 -12.64 10.75 9.90
C ASP A 109 -12.82 10.19 11.31
N THR A 110 -12.58 11.03 12.32
CA THR A 110 -12.95 10.81 13.71
C THR A 110 -13.66 12.05 14.23
N ASN A 111 -14.29 11.94 15.40
CA ASN A 111 -14.99 13.07 16.03
C ASN A 111 -14.09 14.31 16.17
N ASN A 112 -12.81 14.13 16.51
CA ASN A 112 -11.92 15.24 16.86
C ASN A 112 -10.95 15.62 15.73
N LYS A 113 -10.67 14.70 14.80
CA LYS A 113 -9.68 14.93 13.73
C LYS A 113 -10.08 14.31 12.40
N LEU A 114 -9.64 14.94 11.32
CA LEU A 114 -9.70 14.43 9.96
C LEU A 114 -8.27 14.27 9.43
N ASN A 115 -7.87 13.03 9.17
CA ASN A 115 -6.59 12.77 8.52
C ASN A 115 -6.79 12.45 7.03
N MET A 116 -6.19 13.23 6.14
CA MET A 116 -6.18 13.01 4.71
C MET A 116 -4.86 12.41 4.28
N ILE A 117 -4.88 11.16 3.82
CA ILE A 117 -3.69 10.47 3.33
C ILE A 117 -3.70 10.51 1.82
N LEU A 118 -2.61 10.98 1.21
CA LEU A 118 -2.47 11.00 -0.24
C LEU A 118 -1.09 10.48 -0.63
N PHE A 119 -1.05 9.72 -1.72
CA PHE A 119 0.22 9.31 -2.31
C PHE A 119 0.65 10.36 -3.32
N ILE A 120 1.96 10.58 -3.46
CA ILE A 120 2.57 11.49 -4.44
C ILE A 120 3.64 10.75 -5.25
N TYR A 121 3.72 11.01 -6.55
CA TYR A 121 4.81 10.56 -7.42
C TYR A 121 5.36 11.73 -8.24
N ASN A 122 6.69 11.90 -8.26
CA ASN A 122 7.35 12.88 -9.12
C ASN A 122 7.69 12.25 -10.46
N LYS A 123 7.02 12.71 -11.52
CA LYS A 123 7.22 12.18 -12.87
C LYS A 123 8.60 12.48 -13.46
N TYR A 124 9.23 13.58 -13.06
CA TYR A 124 10.42 14.13 -13.74
C TYR A 124 11.70 14.05 -12.89
N TYR A 125 11.70 13.22 -11.84
CA TYR A 125 12.85 13.11 -10.94
C TYR A 125 14.17 12.76 -11.66
N ASN A 126 14.12 12.05 -12.79
CA ASN A 126 15.31 11.54 -13.50
C ASN A 126 15.82 12.39 -14.67
N ASN A 127 15.25 13.55 -14.98
CA ASN A 127 15.79 14.40 -16.06
C ASN A 127 16.92 15.30 -15.55
N ILE A 128 17.96 14.67 -15.01
CA ILE A 128 19.24 15.29 -14.65
C ILE A 128 20.03 15.48 -15.94
N ASN A 129 19.93 16.68 -16.51
CA ASN A 129 21.01 17.23 -17.33
C ASN A 129 21.14 18.71 -16.93
N ASN A 130 22.23 18.97 -16.21
CA ASN A 130 22.94 20.23 -15.90
C ASN A 130 22.24 21.45 -15.30
N ASN A 131 20.92 21.49 -15.08
CA ASN A 131 20.30 22.60 -14.33
C ASN A 131 19.56 22.09 -13.09
N ASN A 132 20.18 22.31 -11.93
CA ASN A 132 19.72 21.94 -10.58
C ASN A 132 18.48 22.71 -10.14
N ILE A 133 17.33 22.51 -10.80
CA ILE A 133 16.06 22.78 -10.13
C ILE A 133 15.82 21.61 -9.19
N ASN A 134 16.15 21.82 -7.92
CA ASN A 134 16.03 20.81 -6.88
C ASN A 134 14.54 20.48 -6.67
N ASN A 135 14.06 19.40 -7.29
CA ASN A 135 12.69 18.89 -7.19
C ASN A 135 12.20 18.79 -5.74
N ASN A 136 13.12 18.55 -4.80
CA ASN A 136 12.82 18.48 -3.37
C ASN A 136 12.42 19.84 -2.79
N ILE A 137 12.93 20.97 -3.31
CA ILE A 137 12.55 22.32 -2.84
C ILE A 137 11.09 22.62 -3.18
N LEU A 138 10.57 22.20 -4.34
CA LEU A 138 9.15 22.37 -4.66
C LEU A 138 8.28 21.62 -3.66
N LEU A 139 8.62 20.34 -3.44
CA LEU A 139 7.86 19.49 -2.54
C LEU A 139 7.89 20.06 -1.11
N MET A 140 9.06 20.51 -0.65
CA MET A 140 9.19 21.19 0.64
C MET A 140 8.32 22.44 0.71
N ARG A 141 8.34 23.31 -0.31
CA ARG A 141 7.45 24.49 -0.34
C ARG A 141 5.96 24.13 -0.33
N MET A 142 5.58 23.06 -1.03
CA MET A 142 4.19 22.56 -1.00
C MET A 142 3.81 22.03 0.39
N ILE A 143 4.71 21.29 1.03
CA ILE A 143 4.54 20.79 2.41
C ILE A 143 4.49 21.96 3.41
N ASP A 144 5.36 22.94 3.26
CA ASP A 144 5.37 24.16 4.08
C ASP A 144 4.06 24.92 3.92
N ASN A 145 3.54 25.11 2.70
CA ASN A 145 2.25 25.76 2.50
C ASN A 145 1.06 24.99 3.11
N ILE A 146 1.20 23.68 3.31
CA ILE A 146 0.22 22.87 4.02
C ILE A 146 0.34 23.06 5.53
N TYR A 147 1.57 23.00 6.07
CA TYR A 147 1.82 22.86 7.51
C TYR A 147 2.37 24.10 8.22
N ASN A 148 2.80 25.14 7.52
CA ASN A 148 3.55 26.26 8.10
C ASN A 148 2.72 26.98 9.16
N ASN A 149 3.07 26.74 10.42
CA ASN A 149 2.33 27.25 11.58
C ASN A 149 2.44 28.76 11.72
N ASN A 150 3.53 29.36 11.21
CA ASN A 150 3.78 30.80 11.29
C ASN A 150 2.86 31.59 10.36
N ASN A 151 2.27 30.94 9.35
CA ASN A 151 1.33 31.59 8.44
C ASN A 151 -0.11 31.26 8.86
N ASN A 152 -0.94 32.29 9.08
CA ASN A 152 -2.35 32.09 9.47
C ASN A 152 -3.24 31.58 8.33
N ASN A 153 -2.71 31.56 7.11
CA ASN A 153 -3.40 31.20 5.88
C ASN A 153 -2.92 29.87 5.27
N ASN A 154 -2.33 28.97 6.06
CA ASN A 154 -1.95 27.66 5.55
C ASN A 154 -3.20 26.80 5.21
N ILE A 155 -3.03 25.84 4.29
CA ILE A 155 -4.15 25.00 3.81
C ILE A 155 -4.79 24.26 5.00
N ASN A 156 -3.99 23.80 5.96
CA ASN A 156 -4.49 23.00 7.07
C ASN A 156 -5.43 23.79 8.00
N LYS A 157 -5.10 25.05 8.31
CA LYS A 157 -5.95 25.98 9.09
C LYS A 157 -7.23 26.30 8.35
N MET A 158 -7.17 26.54 7.03
CA MET A 158 -8.36 26.75 6.21
C MET A 158 -9.30 25.53 6.23
N LEU A 159 -8.75 24.33 6.05
CA LEU A 159 -9.53 23.10 6.12
C LEU A 159 -10.07 22.84 7.52
N THR A 160 -9.29 23.12 8.57
CA THR A 160 -9.72 23.01 9.98
C THR A 160 -10.95 23.87 10.25
N LYS A 161 -10.95 25.13 9.80
CA LYS A 161 -12.13 26.02 9.84
C LYS A 161 -13.30 25.48 9.03
N LEU A 162 -13.05 24.92 7.85
CA LEU A 162 -14.13 24.35 7.04
C LEU A 162 -14.78 23.14 7.73
N TYR A 163 -14.00 22.23 8.33
CA TYR A 163 -14.48 20.99 8.93
C TYR A 163 -14.87 21.09 10.41
N ASN A 164 -14.60 22.21 11.07
CA ASN A 164 -14.80 22.41 12.50
C ASN A 164 -14.10 21.33 13.36
N LYS A 165 -12.93 20.86 12.93
CA LYS A 165 -12.09 19.88 13.63
C LYS A 165 -10.68 19.90 13.09
N ASN A 166 -9.74 19.35 13.85
CA ASN A 166 -8.33 19.35 13.48
C ASN A 166 -8.11 18.54 12.20
N VAL A 167 -7.56 19.18 11.17
CA VAL A 167 -7.23 18.52 9.91
C VAL A 167 -5.73 18.21 9.88
N THR A 168 -5.35 17.11 9.24
CA THR A 168 -3.97 16.80 8.87
C THR A 168 -3.95 16.27 7.43
N ILE A 169 -2.93 16.65 6.64
CA ILE A 169 -2.73 16.16 5.26
C ILE A 169 -1.39 15.44 5.20
N GLU A 170 -1.39 14.12 5.11
CA GLU A 170 -0.19 13.28 5.10
C GLU A 170 0.18 12.86 3.66
N PRO A 171 1.13 13.56 3.00
CA PRO A 171 1.66 13.14 1.72
C PRO A 171 2.68 11.99 1.86
N ILE A 172 2.45 10.88 1.15
CA ILE A 172 3.36 9.72 1.09
C ILE A 172 4.01 9.68 -0.28
N MET A 173 5.33 9.93 -0.34
CA MET A 173 6.08 9.91 -1.59
C MET A 173 6.33 8.47 -2.06
N LEU A 174 5.96 8.19 -3.30
CA LEU A 174 6.20 6.91 -3.97
C LEU A 174 7.42 7.03 -4.88
N LYS A 175 8.26 6.00 -4.85
CA LYS A 175 9.41 5.89 -5.76
C LYS A 175 8.98 5.62 -7.21
N TYR A 176 7.90 4.87 -7.39
CA TYR A 176 7.36 4.49 -8.69
C TYR A 176 5.84 4.72 -8.74
N ASP A 177 5.33 5.11 -9.90
CA ASP A 177 3.90 5.35 -10.14
C ASP A 177 3.05 4.09 -10.04
N TYR A 178 3.59 2.94 -10.45
CA TYR A 178 2.91 1.65 -10.42
C TYR A 178 2.67 1.07 -9.02
N PHE A 179 3.16 1.71 -7.94
CA PHE A 179 2.74 1.35 -6.58
C PHE A 179 1.34 1.86 -6.23
N ASN A 180 0.77 2.78 -7.03
CA ASN A 180 -0.62 3.21 -6.87
C ASN A 180 -1.35 3.13 -8.21
N ASN A 181 -2.38 2.28 -8.29
CA ASN A 181 -3.10 2.06 -9.55
C ASN A 181 -3.70 3.33 -10.15
N ASN A 182 -4.21 4.26 -9.32
CA ASN A 182 -4.82 5.49 -9.83
C ASN A 182 -3.77 6.39 -10.48
N MET A 183 -2.59 6.52 -9.86
CA MET A 183 -1.47 7.25 -10.46
C MET A 183 -0.97 6.57 -11.71
N PHE A 184 -0.84 5.24 -11.66
CA PHE A 184 -0.34 4.47 -12.78
C PHE A 184 -1.25 4.63 -14.00
N SER A 185 -2.58 4.48 -13.83
CA SER A 185 -3.55 4.68 -14.91
C SER A 185 -3.55 6.10 -15.45
N ASN A 186 -3.42 7.10 -14.57
CA ASN A 186 -3.30 8.49 -14.98
C ASN A 186 -2.03 8.74 -15.80
N ASN A 187 -0.89 8.15 -15.39
CA ASN A 187 0.37 8.31 -16.08
C ASN A 187 0.35 7.59 -17.44
N ILE A 188 -0.19 6.36 -17.52
CA ILE A 188 -0.42 5.68 -18.79
C ILE A 188 -1.31 6.52 -19.70
N SER A 189 -2.46 7.00 -19.20
CA SER A 189 -3.39 7.82 -19.99
C SER A 189 -2.71 9.06 -20.55
N TYR A 190 -1.94 9.78 -19.73
CA TYR A 190 -1.18 10.94 -20.17
C TYR A 190 -0.13 10.58 -21.24
N ASN A 191 0.61 9.50 -21.03
CA ASN A 191 1.63 9.06 -21.99
C ASN A 191 1.00 8.66 -23.34
N MET A 192 -0.20 8.08 -23.34
CA MET A 192 -0.93 7.78 -24.58
C MET A 192 -1.31 9.03 -25.36
N THR A 193 -1.66 10.12 -24.67
CA THR A 193 -1.90 11.41 -25.33
C THR A 193 -0.61 12.06 -25.84
N THR A 194 0.52 11.89 -25.17
CA THR A 194 1.78 12.51 -25.62
C THR A 194 2.40 11.76 -26.79
N PHE A 195 2.44 10.43 -26.73
CA PHE A 195 3.05 9.59 -27.77
C PHE A 195 2.08 9.22 -28.89
N ASN A 196 0.79 9.55 -28.75
CA ASN A 196 -0.28 9.19 -29.70
C ASN A 196 -0.36 7.68 -30.03
N THR A 197 0.18 6.80 -29.19
CA THR A 197 0.23 5.34 -29.40
C THR A 197 0.00 4.55 -28.11
N TYR A 198 -0.42 3.28 -28.24
CA TYR A 198 -0.64 2.35 -27.11
C TYR A 198 0.08 0.99 -27.24
N LYS A 199 0.75 0.69 -28.38
CA LYS A 199 1.16 -0.68 -28.72
C LYS A 199 2.59 -1.05 -28.37
N ASN A 200 3.61 -0.36 -28.90
CA ASN A 200 4.97 -0.94 -28.91
C ASN A 200 5.91 -0.24 -27.93
N GLU A 201 6.23 1.04 -28.11
CA GLU A 201 7.26 1.72 -27.31
C GLU A 201 6.90 1.85 -25.83
N TYR A 202 5.66 2.25 -25.53
CA TYR A 202 5.26 2.39 -24.13
C TYR A 202 5.18 1.03 -23.42
N THR A 203 4.74 -0.01 -24.14
CA THR A 203 4.53 -1.31 -23.52
C THR A 203 5.83 -2.09 -23.36
N THR A 204 6.86 -1.82 -24.18
CA THR A 204 8.23 -2.31 -23.95
C THR A 204 8.88 -1.59 -22.78
N MET A 205 8.74 -0.26 -22.67
CA MET A 205 9.21 0.49 -21.49
C MET A 205 8.56 -0.01 -20.20
N LEU A 206 7.25 -0.22 -20.17
CA LEU A 206 6.56 -0.79 -19.01
C LEU A 206 7.05 -2.21 -18.68
N ASN A 207 7.27 -3.04 -19.69
CA ASN A 207 7.78 -4.39 -19.50
C ASN A 207 9.19 -4.36 -18.88
N ASN A 208 10.04 -3.43 -19.28
CA ASN A 208 11.43 -3.37 -18.82
C ASN A 208 11.56 -2.72 -17.43
N ASN A 209 10.69 -1.78 -17.09
CA ASN A 209 10.79 -1.00 -15.85
C ASN A 209 10.08 -1.65 -14.66
N MET A 210 9.19 -2.63 -14.90
CA MET A 210 8.45 -3.31 -13.85
C MET A 210 9.01 -4.70 -13.60
N THR A 211 9.73 -4.85 -12.48
CA THR A 211 10.23 -6.14 -12.01
C THR A 211 9.07 -7.00 -11.53
N LEU A 212 8.79 -8.07 -12.27
CA LEU A 212 7.84 -9.09 -11.84
C LEU A 212 8.62 -10.20 -11.17
N LEU A 213 8.32 -10.45 -9.90
CA LEU A 213 8.95 -11.52 -9.14
C LEU A 213 8.17 -12.82 -9.32
N ASP A 214 8.89 -13.94 -9.27
CA ASP A 214 8.24 -15.25 -9.27
C ASP A 214 7.44 -15.43 -7.98
N ARG A 215 6.12 -15.54 -8.17
CA ARG A 215 5.14 -15.70 -7.10
C ARG A 215 5.41 -16.94 -6.24
N ILE A 216 5.83 -18.07 -6.83
CA ILE A 216 6.01 -19.33 -6.08
C ILE A 216 7.18 -19.17 -5.09
N SER A 217 8.31 -18.62 -5.56
CA SER A 217 9.46 -18.33 -4.70
C SER A 217 9.11 -17.44 -3.50
N ILE A 218 8.30 -16.38 -3.72
CA ILE A 218 7.88 -15.46 -2.66
C ILE A 218 7.04 -16.19 -1.60
N ILE A 219 6.10 -17.03 -2.02
CA ILE A 219 5.25 -17.81 -1.10
C ILE A 219 6.09 -18.75 -0.24
N LEU A 220 6.99 -19.51 -0.86
CA LEU A 220 7.88 -20.45 -0.17
C LEU A 220 8.74 -19.72 0.87
N ASN A 221 9.28 -18.56 0.51
CA ASN A 221 10.06 -17.73 1.43
C ASN A 221 9.21 -17.20 2.59
N ASN A 222 8.02 -16.65 2.33
CA ASN A 222 7.12 -16.18 3.39
C ASN A 222 6.74 -17.30 4.37
N ASN A 223 6.45 -18.50 3.86
CA ASN A 223 6.15 -19.68 4.68
C ASN A 223 7.36 -20.12 5.51
N LYS A 224 8.56 -20.13 4.92
CA LYS A 224 9.81 -20.40 5.64
C LYS A 224 10.02 -19.43 6.78
N TYR A 225 9.84 -18.12 6.55
CA TYR A 225 9.97 -17.11 7.60
C TYR A 225 8.90 -17.25 8.69
N LYS A 226 7.65 -17.53 8.32
CA LYS A 226 6.59 -17.80 9.30
C LYS A 226 6.95 -18.97 10.21
N ASN A 227 7.44 -20.07 9.63
CA ASN A 227 7.85 -21.25 10.38
C ASN A 227 9.06 -20.96 11.29
N LEU A 228 10.04 -20.17 10.82
CA LEU A 228 11.16 -19.73 11.65
C LEU A 228 10.70 -18.90 12.85
N ILE A 229 9.75 -17.97 12.66
CA ILE A 229 9.18 -17.18 13.76
C ILE A 229 8.48 -18.08 14.77
N ILE A 230 7.65 -19.03 14.30
CA ILE A 230 6.96 -19.99 15.18
C ILE A 230 7.97 -20.84 15.96
N ASN A 231 9.02 -21.33 15.31
CA ASN A 231 10.06 -22.13 15.96
C ASN A 231 10.83 -21.32 17.01
N MET A 232 11.18 -20.06 16.73
CA MET A 232 11.81 -19.18 17.71
C MET A 232 10.91 -18.93 18.93
N LEU A 233 9.62 -18.65 18.71
CA LEU A 233 8.66 -18.48 19.79
C LEU A 233 8.51 -19.76 20.63
N ASN A 234 8.46 -20.92 20.00
CA ASN A 234 8.39 -22.21 20.68
C ASN A 234 9.65 -22.52 21.49
N ASN A 235 10.84 -22.25 20.94
CA ASN A 235 12.10 -22.42 21.65
C ASN A 235 12.19 -21.52 22.87
N ASN A 236 11.72 -20.27 22.76
CA ASN A 236 11.67 -19.33 23.88
C ASN A 236 10.70 -19.78 24.97
N LEU A 237 9.54 -20.32 24.60
CA LEU A 237 8.61 -20.91 25.58
C LEU A 237 9.23 -22.12 26.29
N MET A 238 9.93 -22.98 25.56
CA MET A 238 10.65 -24.12 26.16
C MET A 238 11.75 -23.66 27.12
N TYR A 239 12.49 -22.60 26.77
CA TYR A 239 13.54 -22.03 27.62
C TYR A 239 12.96 -21.40 28.91
N ASN A 240 11.86 -20.66 28.80
CA ASN A 240 11.19 -20.08 29.97
C ASN A 240 10.57 -21.14 30.89
N MET A 241 10.19 -22.30 30.35
CA MET A 241 9.68 -23.42 31.14
C MET A 241 10.81 -24.17 31.88
N SER A 242 12.05 -24.14 31.36
CA SER A 242 13.18 -24.85 31.93
C SER A 242 13.98 -24.03 32.96
N GLY A 243 13.94 -22.70 32.88
CA GLY A 243 14.62 -21.78 33.81
C GLY A 243 13.68 -21.15 34.85
N SER A 244 14.06 -21.20 36.13
CA SER A 244 13.26 -20.71 37.27
C SER A 244 13.33 -19.20 37.52
N ASN A 245 13.71 -18.37 36.55
CA ASN A 245 13.92 -16.94 36.77
C ASN A 245 13.00 -16.09 35.91
N ASN A 246 12.17 -15.28 36.59
CA ASN A 246 11.29 -14.21 36.11
C ASN A 246 12.02 -13.05 35.40
N ASN A 247 13.16 -13.29 34.77
CA ASN A 247 13.77 -12.27 33.93
C ASN A 247 13.07 -12.36 32.57
N ASN A 248 12.28 -11.34 32.23
CA ASN A 248 11.80 -11.11 30.89
C ASN A 248 13.01 -11.08 29.95
N ILE A 249 13.38 -12.25 29.41
CA ILE A 249 14.40 -12.38 28.38
C ILE A 249 13.98 -11.43 27.27
N ASN A 250 14.91 -10.60 26.81
CA ASN A 250 14.67 -9.56 25.85
C ASN A 250 14.30 -10.20 24.49
N ILE A 251 13.03 -10.61 24.35
CA ILE A 251 12.46 -11.25 23.15
C ILE A 251 12.67 -10.38 21.90
N LYS A 252 12.92 -9.09 22.10
CA LYS A 252 13.23 -8.10 21.05
C LYS A 252 14.62 -8.27 20.42
N GLU A 253 15.59 -8.88 21.07
CA GLU A 253 16.97 -8.98 20.52
C GLU A 253 17.10 -10.04 19.42
N TYR A 254 16.31 -11.13 19.47
CA TYR A 254 16.37 -12.20 18.48
C TYR A 254 15.47 -11.98 17.26
N LEU A 255 14.50 -11.07 17.36
CA LEU A 255 13.64 -10.67 16.26
C LEU A 255 14.07 -9.29 15.80
N ASN A 256 14.90 -9.21 14.76
CA ASN A 256 15.13 -7.92 14.09
C ASN A 256 13.78 -7.39 13.59
N LEU A 257 13.20 -6.46 14.36
CA LEU A 257 11.82 -5.98 14.22
C LEU A 257 11.55 -5.52 12.78
N ASN A 258 12.52 -4.87 12.15
CA ASN A 258 12.38 -4.38 10.79
C ASN A 258 12.23 -5.53 9.78
N ASN A 259 13.06 -6.55 9.90
CA ASN A 259 13.01 -7.72 9.01
C ASN A 259 11.76 -8.57 9.28
N THR A 260 11.34 -8.71 10.53
CA THR A 260 10.13 -9.49 10.86
C THR A 260 8.87 -8.77 10.41
N MET A 261 8.75 -7.46 10.65
CA MET A 261 7.59 -6.67 10.22
C MET A 261 7.52 -6.65 8.69
N TYR A 262 8.66 -6.42 8.02
CA TYR A 262 8.69 -6.46 6.56
C TYR A 262 8.29 -7.83 6.07
N ASN A 263 8.86 -8.93 6.56
CA ASN A 263 8.55 -10.29 6.09
C ASN A 263 7.07 -10.68 6.32
N LEU A 264 6.45 -10.22 7.40
CA LEU A 264 5.05 -10.53 7.73
C LEU A 264 4.02 -9.70 6.96
N LEU A 265 4.39 -8.59 6.32
CA LEU A 265 3.46 -7.81 5.50
C LEU A 265 2.90 -8.65 4.33
N ASN A 266 1.64 -8.45 3.97
CA ASN A 266 1.05 -8.99 2.75
C ASN A 266 1.05 -7.93 1.63
N ASN A 267 0.99 -8.37 0.37
CA ASN A 267 0.87 -7.50 -0.82
C ASN A 267 2.07 -6.54 -1.01
N LYS A 268 3.29 -7.01 -0.74
CA LYS A 268 4.54 -6.24 -0.92
C LYS A 268 5.03 -6.23 -2.37
N TYR A 269 4.77 -7.32 -3.11
CA TYR A 269 5.35 -7.54 -4.42
C TYR A 269 4.28 -7.55 -5.50
N ILE A 270 4.59 -6.93 -6.64
CA ILE A 270 3.71 -6.98 -7.81
C ILE A 270 4.06 -8.21 -8.64
N ILE A 271 3.11 -9.13 -8.76
CA ILE A 271 3.27 -10.42 -9.46
C ILE A 271 2.73 -10.39 -10.89
N GLY A 272 1.97 -9.36 -11.23
CA GLY A 272 1.48 -9.17 -12.59
C GLY A 272 0.56 -7.97 -12.74
N TYR A 273 0.30 -7.62 -13.99
CA TYR A 273 -0.64 -6.57 -14.34
C TYR A 273 -1.43 -6.89 -15.60
N SER A 274 -2.60 -6.28 -15.69
CA SER A 274 -3.37 -6.16 -16.93
C SER A 274 -3.61 -4.70 -17.26
N PHE A 275 -3.38 -4.35 -18.50
CA PHE A 275 -3.63 -3.03 -19.07
C PHE A 275 -4.69 -3.16 -20.17
N LYS A 276 -5.73 -2.32 -20.14
CA LYS A 276 -6.77 -2.27 -21.16
C LYS A 276 -7.04 -0.84 -21.61
N PHE A 277 -6.80 -0.56 -22.88
CA PHE A 277 -7.24 0.66 -23.55
C PHE A 277 -8.58 0.42 -24.25
N THR A 278 -9.49 1.38 -24.14
CA THR A 278 -10.72 1.42 -24.94
C THR A 278 -11.10 2.85 -25.33
N GLY A 279 -11.26 3.15 -26.62
CA GLY A 279 -11.66 4.49 -27.07
C GLY A 279 -11.14 4.85 -28.45
N LYS A 280 -11.23 6.13 -28.81
CA LYS A 280 -10.59 6.70 -30.01
C LYS A 280 -9.19 7.19 -29.66
N LEU A 281 -8.21 6.99 -30.53
CA LEU A 281 -6.86 7.55 -30.39
C LEU A 281 -6.79 8.92 -31.06
N ALA A 282 -5.84 9.77 -30.66
CA ALA A 282 -5.62 11.07 -31.28
C ALA A 282 -5.10 10.97 -32.73
N LYS A 283 -4.34 9.91 -33.07
CA LYS A 283 -3.83 9.70 -34.44
C LYS A 283 -4.85 9.09 -35.40
N SER A 284 -5.93 8.49 -34.89
CA SER A 284 -6.94 7.83 -35.72
C SER A 284 -8.01 8.83 -36.19
N LEU A 285 -7.63 9.72 -37.13
CA LEU A 285 -8.52 10.74 -37.71
C LEU A 285 -9.71 10.15 -38.48
N SER A 286 -9.64 8.90 -38.95
CA SER A 286 -10.65 8.30 -39.83
C SER A 286 -11.39 7.07 -39.28
N THR A 287 -11.01 6.52 -38.13
CA THR A 287 -11.72 5.32 -37.63
C THR A 287 -12.96 5.73 -36.84
N ALA A 288 -14.15 5.57 -37.43
CA ALA A 288 -15.42 5.70 -36.71
C ALA A 288 -15.52 4.72 -35.52
N ARG A 289 -14.84 3.57 -35.62
CA ARG A 289 -14.90 2.48 -34.63
C ARG A 289 -14.02 2.74 -33.40
N LYS A 290 -14.52 2.27 -32.25
CA LYS A 290 -13.81 2.25 -30.97
C LYS A 290 -12.68 1.23 -31.01
N LEU A 291 -11.46 1.63 -30.67
CA LEU A 291 -10.32 0.73 -30.54
C LEU A 291 -10.33 0.08 -29.15
N LYS A 292 -9.92 -1.18 -29.08
CA LYS A 292 -9.73 -1.94 -27.84
C LYS A 292 -8.37 -2.64 -27.91
N TYR A 293 -7.56 -2.47 -26.88
CA TYR A 293 -6.28 -3.16 -26.75
C TYR A 293 -6.11 -3.64 -25.33
N ILE A 294 -5.64 -4.87 -25.15
CA ILE A 294 -5.42 -5.47 -23.85
C ILE A 294 -4.03 -6.10 -23.84
N LYS A 295 -3.26 -5.82 -22.78
CA LYS A 295 -1.96 -6.44 -22.51
C LYS A 295 -1.96 -7.03 -21.10
N TYR A 296 -1.34 -8.20 -20.96
CA TYR A 296 -1.12 -8.87 -19.68
C TYR A 296 0.37 -9.19 -19.53
N LYS A 297 0.89 -9.09 -18.30
CA LYS A 297 2.23 -9.57 -17.94
C LYS A 297 2.19 -10.16 -16.53
N GLY A 298 2.79 -11.32 -16.31
CA GLY A 298 2.77 -12.03 -15.03
C GLY A 298 1.41 -12.61 -14.67
N SER A 299 1.10 -12.71 -13.38
CA SER A 299 -0.14 -13.32 -12.86
C SER A 299 -0.91 -12.37 -11.96
N LEU A 300 -2.25 -12.38 -12.08
CA LEU A 300 -3.16 -11.71 -11.13
C LEU A 300 -3.71 -12.67 -10.06
N LYS A 301 -3.34 -13.96 -10.13
CA LYS A 301 -3.89 -14.98 -9.23
C LYS A 301 -3.16 -14.94 -7.89
N HIS A 302 -3.90 -14.68 -6.82
CA HIS A 302 -3.51 -15.01 -5.45
C HIS A 302 -3.44 -16.54 -5.33
N ASN A 303 -2.25 -17.12 -5.37
CA ASN A 303 -2.11 -18.54 -5.04
C ASN A 303 -1.79 -18.62 -3.54
N THR A 304 -2.78 -18.97 -2.73
CA THR A 304 -2.52 -19.80 -1.56
C THR A 304 -2.30 -21.19 -2.12
N LEU A 305 -1.06 -21.69 -2.12
CA LEU A 305 -0.73 -22.99 -2.70
C LEU A 305 -1.37 -24.17 -1.95
N ASP A 306 -2.06 -23.94 -0.84
CA ASP A 306 -2.72 -24.99 -0.07
C ASP A 306 -4.17 -24.63 0.27
N ASN A 307 -5.11 -25.44 -0.23
CA ASN A 307 -6.45 -25.58 0.35
C ASN A 307 -6.39 -25.97 1.85
N LYS A 308 -5.22 -26.43 2.35
CA LYS A 308 -4.98 -26.81 3.75
C LYS A 308 -4.54 -25.66 4.66
N SER A 309 -3.91 -24.60 4.13
CA SER A 309 -3.55 -23.39 4.89
C SER A 309 -4.41 -22.21 4.46
N ALA A 310 -5.72 -22.42 4.40
CA ALA A 310 -6.72 -21.47 3.93
C ALA A 310 -6.80 -20.22 4.82
N THR A 311 -5.82 -19.31 4.72
CA THR A 311 -6.08 -17.91 5.01
C THR A 311 -7.13 -17.46 4.00
N ARG A 312 -8.39 -17.42 4.43
CA ARG A 312 -9.54 -17.01 3.60
C ARG A 312 -9.16 -15.75 2.85
N ILE A 313 -9.12 -15.82 1.52
CA ILE A 313 -8.89 -14.63 0.69
C ILE A 313 -10.01 -13.66 1.00
N LEU A 314 -9.66 -12.52 1.60
CA LEU A 314 -10.60 -11.46 1.90
C LEU A 314 -10.94 -10.73 0.60
N PHE A 315 -12.19 -10.29 0.49
CA PHE A 315 -12.68 -9.55 -0.67
C PHE A 315 -12.91 -8.10 -0.28
N ASN A 316 -12.41 -7.19 -1.12
CA ASN A 316 -12.64 -5.76 -1.01
C ASN A 316 -14.06 -5.46 -1.48
N LEU A 317 -14.82 -4.76 -0.64
CA LEU A 317 -16.24 -4.47 -0.89
C LEU A 317 -17.05 -5.72 -1.30
N ASN A 318 -16.66 -6.89 -0.79
CA ASN A 318 -17.23 -8.21 -1.14
C ASN A 318 -17.26 -8.56 -2.64
N ASN A 319 -16.47 -7.89 -3.49
CA ASN A 319 -16.52 -8.06 -4.95
C ASN A 319 -15.17 -8.47 -5.57
N TYR A 320 -14.07 -7.87 -5.13
CA TYR A 320 -12.75 -8.12 -5.71
C TYR A 320 -11.81 -8.74 -4.69
N LYS A 321 -10.90 -9.63 -5.13
CA LYS A 321 -9.90 -10.20 -4.23
C LYS A 321 -8.98 -9.10 -3.68
N SER A 322 -8.68 -9.13 -2.39
CA SER A 322 -7.86 -8.13 -1.68
C SER A 322 -6.44 -7.94 -2.21
N ASN A 323 -5.92 -8.91 -2.96
CA ASN A 323 -4.62 -8.82 -3.60
C ASN A 323 -4.68 -8.13 -4.99
N ILE A 324 -5.87 -7.85 -5.51
CA ILE A 324 -6.07 -7.17 -6.79
C ILE A 324 -6.47 -5.73 -6.51
N SER A 325 -5.68 -4.82 -7.07
CA SER A 325 -6.05 -3.41 -7.15
C SER A 325 -6.52 -3.10 -8.56
N ILE A 326 -7.52 -2.22 -8.70
CA ILE A 326 -8.13 -1.87 -9.98
C ILE A 326 -8.25 -0.36 -10.07
N SER A 327 -7.89 0.22 -11.21
CA SER A 327 -8.16 1.61 -11.52
C SER A 327 -8.67 1.77 -12.95
N ASN A 328 -9.40 2.84 -13.16
CA ASN A 328 -9.95 3.25 -14.43
C ASN A 328 -9.76 4.76 -14.54
N THR A 329 -9.17 5.20 -15.65
CA THR A 329 -8.98 6.62 -15.97
C THR A 329 -9.57 6.91 -17.33
N ASN A 330 -10.63 7.73 -17.32
CA ASN A 330 -11.26 8.27 -18.50
C ASN A 330 -10.61 9.62 -18.83
N ASN A 331 -10.32 9.83 -20.11
CA ASN A 331 -9.76 11.08 -20.59
C ASN A 331 -10.30 11.39 -21.99
N ILE A 332 -10.10 12.63 -22.44
CA ILE A 332 -10.60 13.14 -23.71
C ILE A 332 -9.39 13.53 -24.56
N ASN A 333 -9.39 13.11 -25.82
CA ASN A 333 -8.45 13.62 -26.82
C ASN A 333 -9.22 14.34 -27.93
N LYS A 334 -8.49 14.84 -28.95
CA LYS A 334 -9.07 15.53 -30.10
C LYS A 334 -10.20 14.76 -30.78
N ASN A 335 -10.16 13.42 -30.77
CA ASN A 335 -11.08 12.57 -31.50
C ASN A 335 -12.21 12.00 -30.61
N GLY A 336 -12.18 12.23 -29.30
CA GLY A 336 -13.24 11.85 -28.36
C GLY A 336 -12.75 11.22 -27.06
N LYS A 337 -13.68 10.57 -26.35
CA LYS A 337 -13.42 9.93 -25.05
C LYS A 337 -12.65 8.61 -25.23
N TYR A 338 -11.70 8.38 -24.34
CA TYR A 338 -11.03 7.10 -24.20
C TYR A 338 -10.81 6.75 -22.72
N ASN A 339 -10.57 5.48 -22.46
CA ASN A 339 -10.40 4.92 -21.13
C ASN A 339 -9.18 4.01 -21.08
N VAL A 340 -8.39 4.16 -20.02
CA VAL A 340 -7.34 3.25 -19.58
C VAL A 340 -7.75 2.56 -18.27
N ASN A 341 -7.90 1.23 -18.32
CA ASN A 341 -8.12 0.38 -17.17
C ASN A 341 -6.83 -0.37 -16.81
N ILE A 342 -6.47 -0.40 -15.53
CA ILE A 342 -5.34 -1.17 -15.00
C ILE A 342 -5.82 -2.10 -13.88
N LYS A 343 -5.30 -3.32 -13.87
CA LYS A 343 -5.34 -4.21 -12.71
C LYS A 343 -3.93 -4.61 -12.34
N LEU A 344 -3.56 -4.50 -11.06
CA LEU A 344 -2.30 -5.01 -10.53
C LEU A 344 -2.60 -6.15 -9.55
N GLY A 345 -1.85 -7.24 -9.66
CA GLY A 345 -1.87 -8.34 -8.72
C GLY A 345 -0.69 -8.23 -7.77
N HIS A 346 -0.98 -8.31 -6.48
CA HIS A 346 -0.02 -8.22 -5.40
C HIS A 346 0.12 -9.56 -4.67
N ILE A 347 1.25 -9.74 -3.98
CA ILE A 347 1.49 -10.83 -3.01
C ILE A 347 2.33 -10.39 -1.83
#